data_AF-A0A3M2A1Q2-F1
#
_entry.id   AF-A0A3M2A1Q2-F1
#
_cell.length_a   1.000
_cell.length_b   1.000
_cell.length_c   1.000
_cell.angle_alpha   90.00
_cell.angle_beta   90.00
_cell.angle_gamma   90.00
#
_symmetry.space_group_name_H-M   'P 1'
#
loop_
_entity.id
_entity.type
_entity.pdbx_description
1 polymer ?
#
loop_
_entity_poly.entity_id
_entity_poly.type
_entity_poly.pdbx_seq_one_letter_code
_entity_poly.pdbx_strand_id
1 'polypeptide(L)'
;EVIRLVESDLGKVQMSGTALLLLDEQENGRRALIVLAASNQGLENTVNRLLELIPLNASYALADCLLQDELALCPTNIPDEEVEAELKSGGTPAEETEEETETDGGADISDLNATLQGSISLGETVEAVLAPEESHAWTFSDGPALIDITVEGGDDLDAILEIYDPDNQLLTSSDSSFSGGVEQLLGVDIPDDQTYTIVVRDFFNDGGDYTLTVSESTGVGEAGTQVFVFVDDDGVPLSSGFTSVDEILGLLPENFDVTVWTASVDGPLQEGMLLDYDLVIWDSGDYQNAEGFFDEDTAVILSYLDAGGDIFITGSAPTLFGDADLAPISDLEVAGEDPVLISGLNVGDIIQLDQTYDAILTDLLGEDTEENSTGFFLRGPASEGSGNVAGISFIEQVPSGEQRSIILMVPFAALPADIQTIMMNNFLTWFGLISG
;
A
#
# COMPACT_ATOMS: atom_id res chain seq x y z
N GLU A 1 45.00 6.72 -18.98
CA GLU A 1 43.62 6.38 -18.64
C GLU A 1 42.90 5.99 -19.92
N VAL A 2 42.34 4.78 -19.98
CA VAL A 2 41.72 4.27 -21.20
C VAL A 2 40.23 4.61 -21.13
N ILE A 3 39.83 5.69 -21.79
CA ILE A 3 38.43 6.05 -21.94
C ILE A 3 37.77 4.92 -22.75
N ARG A 4 36.90 4.12 -22.10
CA ARG A 4 36.09 3.10 -22.79
C ARG A 4 34.96 3.81 -23.54
N LEU A 5 35.23 4.10 -24.81
CA LEU A 5 34.21 4.53 -25.76
C LEU A 5 33.50 3.29 -26.31
N VAL A 6 32.20 3.22 -26.14
CA VAL A 6 31.36 2.25 -26.84
C VAL A 6 30.95 2.89 -28.16
N GLU A 7 31.24 2.21 -29.26
CA GLU A 7 30.85 2.64 -30.60
C GLU A 7 29.56 1.89 -30.95
N SER A 8 28.44 2.61 -30.95
CA SER A 8 27.14 2.08 -31.35
C SER A 8 26.62 2.83 -32.58
N ASP A 9 25.52 2.35 -33.16
CA ASP A 9 24.82 3.04 -34.25
C ASP A 9 24.31 4.45 -33.83
N LEU A 10 24.35 4.76 -32.52
CA LEU A 10 23.96 6.03 -31.91
C LEU A 10 25.11 7.03 -31.82
N GLY A 11 26.34 6.62 -32.13
CA GLY A 11 27.54 7.45 -32.04
C GLY A 11 28.52 6.96 -30.96
N LYS A 12 29.47 7.83 -30.60
CA LYS A 12 30.50 7.52 -29.60
C LYS A 12 30.04 7.98 -28.23
N VAL A 13 29.75 7.04 -27.34
CA VAL A 13 29.28 7.32 -25.97
C VAL A 13 30.37 6.95 -24.97
N GLN A 14 30.62 7.86 -24.02
CA GLN A 14 31.49 7.60 -22.87
C GLN A 14 30.61 7.13 -21.71
N MET A 15 30.84 5.89 -21.23
CA MET A 15 30.01 5.27 -20.18
C MET A 15 30.13 5.96 -18.82
N SER A 16 31.28 6.55 -18.50
CA SER A 16 31.45 7.38 -17.29
C SER A 16 30.85 8.77 -17.54
N GLY A 17 29.96 9.26 -16.69
CA GLY A 17 29.41 10.61 -16.83
C GLY A 17 28.13 10.70 -17.69
N THR A 18 27.50 9.57 -18.05
CA THR A 18 26.28 9.55 -18.87
C THR A 18 25.18 8.71 -18.20
N ALA A 19 23.99 9.29 -18.05
CA ALA A 19 22.78 8.60 -17.66
C ALA A 19 21.93 8.24 -18.89
N LEU A 20 21.37 7.05 -18.89
CA LEU A 20 20.37 6.59 -19.87
C LEU A 20 18.98 6.85 -19.29
N LEU A 21 18.17 7.58 -20.06
CA LEU A 21 16.76 7.80 -19.80
C LEU A 21 15.95 6.99 -20.80
N LEU A 22 14.97 6.22 -20.31
CA LEU A 22 14.01 5.52 -21.13
C LEU A 22 12.60 5.95 -20.72
N LEU A 23 11.86 6.51 -21.67
CA LEU A 23 10.47 6.87 -21.49
C LEU A 23 9.60 5.69 -21.91
N ASP A 24 8.85 5.14 -20.99
CA ASP A 24 7.85 4.11 -21.27
C ASP A 24 6.45 4.75 -21.17
N GLU A 25 5.72 4.77 -22.28
CA GLU A 25 4.31 5.20 -22.30
C GLU A 25 3.42 3.97 -22.13
N GLN A 26 2.82 3.83 -20.94
CA GLN A 26 1.92 2.72 -20.67
C GLN A 26 0.53 2.99 -21.26
N GLU A 27 -0.24 1.91 -21.52
CA GLU A 27 -1.54 1.98 -22.21
C GLU A 27 -2.60 2.84 -21.48
N ASN A 28 -2.40 3.11 -20.18
CA ASN A 28 -3.25 3.97 -19.34
C ASN A 28 -2.86 5.48 -19.39
N GLY A 29 -1.88 5.86 -20.21
CA GLY A 29 -1.41 7.24 -20.32
C GLY A 29 -0.42 7.66 -19.22
N ARG A 30 -0.05 6.76 -18.29
CA ARG A 30 1.08 6.98 -17.36
C ARG A 30 2.39 6.90 -18.15
N ARG A 31 3.30 7.83 -17.86
CA ARG A 31 4.64 7.89 -18.44
C ARG A 31 5.67 7.56 -17.37
N ALA A 32 6.34 6.42 -17.49
CA ALA A 32 7.44 6.07 -16.63
C ALA A 32 8.76 6.55 -17.26
N LEU A 33 9.66 7.09 -16.44
CA LEU A 33 11.00 7.50 -16.87
C LEU A 33 12.04 6.71 -16.07
N ILE A 34 12.68 5.75 -16.73
CA ILE A 34 13.75 4.96 -16.13
C ILE A 34 15.07 5.71 -16.30
N VAL A 35 15.79 5.97 -15.20
CA VAL A 35 17.09 6.64 -15.21
C VAL A 35 18.17 5.66 -14.74
N LEU A 36 19.10 5.31 -15.62
CA LEU A 36 20.26 4.47 -15.31
C LEU A 36 21.52 5.31 -15.37
N ALA A 37 22.25 5.43 -14.27
CA ALA A 37 23.53 6.16 -14.21
C ALA A 37 24.66 5.24 -13.70
N ALA A 38 25.90 5.63 -13.99
CA ALA A 38 27.07 4.83 -13.64
C ALA A 38 27.47 4.92 -12.14
N SER A 39 26.89 5.87 -11.41
CA SER A 39 27.02 6.03 -9.95
C SER A 39 25.76 6.66 -9.35
N ASN A 40 25.58 6.51 -8.03
CA ASN A 40 24.50 7.17 -7.28
C ASN A 40 24.55 8.70 -7.42
N GLN A 41 25.75 9.29 -7.42
CA GLN A 41 25.91 10.73 -7.58
C GLN A 41 25.49 11.21 -8.99
N GLY A 42 25.75 10.40 -10.01
CA GLY A 42 25.29 10.67 -11.37
C GLY A 42 23.78 10.52 -11.51
N LEU A 43 23.18 9.55 -10.80
CA LEU A 43 21.73 9.34 -10.74
C LEU A 43 21.02 10.54 -10.10
N GLU A 44 21.41 10.92 -8.89
CA GLU A 44 20.83 12.05 -8.15
C GLU A 44 20.90 13.35 -8.94
N ASN A 45 22.06 13.67 -9.54
CA ASN A 45 22.20 14.89 -10.34
C ASN A 45 21.29 14.86 -11.58
N THR A 46 21.17 13.70 -12.22
CA THR A 46 20.29 13.55 -13.39
C THR A 46 18.82 13.72 -13.00
N VAL A 47 18.37 13.09 -11.91
CA VAL A 47 17.00 13.19 -11.40
C VAL A 47 16.67 14.63 -10.99
N ASN A 48 17.54 15.29 -10.22
CA ASN A 48 17.34 16.68 -9.79
C ASN A 48 17.22 17.62 -11.00
N ARG A 49 18.09 17.48 -12.00
CA ARG A 49 18.00 18.27 -13.23
C ARG A 49 16.67 18.08 -13.95
N LEU A 50 16.15 16.85 -13.99
CA LEU A 50 14.87 16.55 -14.64
C LEU A 50 13.71 17.16 -13.85
N LEU A 51 13.64 16.94 -12.54
CA LEU A 51 12.57 17.46 -11.69
C LEU A 51 12.55 18.99 -11.60
N GLU A 52 13.71 19.64 -11.50
CA GLU A 52 13.78 21.10 -11.38
C GLU A 52 13.53 21.83 -12.70
N LEU A 53 14.02 21.27 -13.83
CA LEU A 53 14.06 21.99 -15.10
C LEU A 53 12.98 21.57 -16.10
N ILE A 54 12.45 20.34 -16.06
CA ILE A 54 11.38 19.92 -16.99
C ILE A 54 10.10 20.77 -16.84
N PRO A 55 9.59 21.04 -15.62
CA PRO A 55 8.37 21.85 -15.46
C PRO A 55 8.53 23.28 -15.98
N LEU A 56 9.76 23.79 -15.98
CA LEU A 56 10.08 25.13 -16.46
C LEU A 56 10.34 25.16 -17.96
N ASN A 57 11.14 24.22 -18.49
CA ASN A 57 11.47 24.09 -19.91
C ASN A 57 12.11 22.73 -20.24
N ALA A 58 11.30 21.77 -20.70
CA ALA A 58 11.77 20.44 -21.09
C ALA A 58 12.85 20.45 -22.18
N SER A 59 12.80 21.37 -23.15
CA SER A 59 13.84 21.47 -24.19
C SER A 59 15.18 21.94 -23.64
N TYR A 60 15.19 22.71 -22.56
CA TYR A 60 16.40 23.14 -21.87
C TYR A 60 16.95 22.02 -20.97
N ALA A 61 16.08 21.30 -20.26
CA ALA A 61 16.47 20.16 -19.41
C ALA A 61 17.18 19.05 -20.19
N LEU A 62 16.86 18.90 -21.49
CA LEU A 62 17.43 17.89 -22.39
C LEU A 62 18.43 18.44 -23.41
N ALA A 63 18.84 19.72 -23.31
CA ALA A 63 19.60 20.40 -24.35
C ALA A 63 20.96 19.76 -24.70
N ASP A 64 21.53 19.00 -23.75
CA ASP A 64 22.82 18.31 -23.91
C ASP A 64 22.67 16.78 -23.97
N CYS A 65 21.45 16.27 -24.11
CA CYS A 65 21.18 14.85 -24.24
C CYS A 65 21.16 14.42 -25.73
N LEU A 66 21.65 13.22 -26.00
CA LEU A 66 21.43 12.55 -27.28
C LEU A 66 20.06 11.86 -27.25
N LEU A 67 19.13 12.33 -28.06
CA LEU A 67 17.75 11.84 -28.10
C LEU A 67 17.53 10.91 -29.30
N GLN A 68 16.85 9.79 -29.09
CA GLN A 68 16.28 8.96 -30.13
C GLN A 68 14.98 8.31 -29.65
N ASP A 69 13.87 8.65 -30.31
CA ASP A 69 12.52 8.15 -29.99
C ASP A 69 12.21 8.31 -28.48
N GLU A 70 12.04 7.21 -27.76
CA GLU A 70 11.75 7.14 -26.32
C GLU A 70 13.01 7.12 -25.44
N LEU A 71 14.20 7.18 -26.04
CA LEU A 71 15.48 7.03 -25.36
C LEU A 71 16.29 8.33 -25.38
N ALA A 72 16.89 8.69 -24.25
CA ALA A 72 17.81 9.82 -24.15
C ALA A 72 19.10 9.43 -23.39
N LEU A 73 20.26 9.75 -23.95
CA LEU A 73 21.54 9.64 -23.27
C LEU A 73 22.01 11.02 -22.83
N CYS A 74 22.06 11.26 -21.53
CA CYS A 74 22.27 12.56 -20.94
C CYS A 74 23.55 12.61 -20.11
N PRO A 75 24.35 13.68 -20.18
CA PRO A 75 25.49 13.84 -19.28
C PRO A 75 25.00 14.02 -17.84
N THR A 76 25.64 13.33 -16.90
CA THR A 76 25.40 13.47 -15.44
C THR A 76 26.09 14.71 -14.86
N ASN A 77 26.98 15.34 -15.63
CA ASN A 77 27.81 16.48 -15.22
C ASN A 77 28.70 16.24 -13.99
N ILE A 78 28.95 14.97 -13.65
CA ILE A 78 29.91 14.58 -12.61
C ILE A 78 31.28 14.32 -13.27
N PRO A 79 32.32 15.12 -12.95
CA PRO A 79 33.66 14.85 -13.45
C PRO A 79 34.24 13.60 -12.77
N ASP A 80 34.88 12.73 -13.56
CA ASP A 80 35.63 11.56 -13.07
C ASP A 80 34.78 10.58 -12.23
N GLU A 81 33.54 10.32 -12.67
CA GLU A 81 32.60 9.38 -12.04
C GLU A 81 33.19 7.96 -11.92
N GLU A 82 33.45 7.51 -10.67
CA GLU A 82 33.88 6.13 -10.39
C GLU A 82 32.71 5.17 -10.66
N VAL A 83 32.95 4.18 -11.52
CA VAL A 83 31.95 3.17 -11.88
C VAL A 83 32.02 2.03 -10.85
N GLU A 84 30.98 1.85 -10.05
CA GLU A 84 30.83 0.65 -9.23
C GLU A 84 30.41 -0.52 -10.12
N ALA A 85 31.38 -1.35 -10.51
CA ALA A 85 31.13 -2.51 -11.35
C ALA A 85 31.19 -3.79 -10.50
N GLU A 86 30.05 -4.28 -10.02
CA GLU A 86 29.89 -5.70 -9.71
C GLU A 86 28.55 -6.23 -10.23
N LEU A 87 28.56 -6.70 -11.48
CA LEU A 87 27.71 -7.81 -11.92
C LEU A 87 28.65 -8.92 -12.39
N LYS A 88 28.79 -9.98 -11.59
CA LYS A 88 29.51 -11.20 -11.98
C LYS A 88 28.51 -12.20 -12.58
N SER A 89 28.33 -12.17 -13.89
CA SER A 89 27.66 -13.25 -14.63
C SER A 89 28.65 -14.40 -14.84
N GLY A 90 28.41 -15.57 -14.23
CA GLY A 90 29.26 -16.73 -14.45
C GLY A 90 28.65 -18.05 -13.98
N GLY A 91 27.84 -18.68 -14.83
CA GLY A 91 27.42 -20.07 -14.69
C GLY A 91 27.19 -20.67 -16.08
N THR A 92 27.87 -21.77 -16.40
CA THR A 92 27.76 -22.49 -17.68
C THR A 92 26.80 -23.66 -17.46
N PRO A 93 25.90 -24.03 -18.40
CA PRO A 93 24.90 -25.06 -18.14
C PRO A 93 25.56 -26.43 -18.00
N ALA A 94 25.32 -27.11 -16.87
CA ALA A 94 25.60 -28.52 -16.71
C ALA A 94 24.39 -29.32 -17.22
N GLU A 95 24.65 -30.27 -18.11
CA GLU A 95 23.68 -31.29 -18.52
C GLU A 95 23.49 -32.28 -17.35
N GLU A 96 22.28 -32.40 -16.82
CA GLU A 96 21.91 -33.52 -15.94
C GLU A 96 20.86 -34.41 -16.59
N THR A 97 21.18 -35.70 -16.57
CA THR A 97 20.38 -36.83 -17.06
C THR A 97 19.46 -37.34 -15.95
N GLU A 98 18.16 -37.36 -16.21
CA GLU A 98 17.14 -37.94 -15.34
C GLU A 98 17.15 -39.47 -15.39
N GLU A 99 17.18 -40.12 -14.22
CA GLU A 99 16.68 -41.49 -14.02
C GLU A 99 15.46 -41.42 -13.10
N GLU A 100 14.27 -41.67 -13.65
CA GLU A 100 13.03 -41.79 -12.91
C GLU A 100 12.97 -43.13 -12.13
N THR A 101 12.58 -43.06 -10.86
CA THR A 101 11.99 -44.20 -10.15
C THR A 101 10.64 -43.81 -9.57
N GLU A 102 9.58 -44.39 -10.11
CA GLU A 102 8.18 -44.27 -9.66
C GLU A 102 7.97 -44.80 -8.24
N THR A 103 7.26 -44.04 -7.41
CA THR A 103 6.36 -44.57 -6.37
C THR A 103 5.11 -43.69 -6.19
N ASP A 104 4.01 -44.19 -6.72
CA ASP A 104 2.63 -44.28 -6.17
C ASP A 104 2.08 -43.14 -5.28
N GLY A 105 1.19 -42.31 -5.86
CA GLY A 105 -0.07 -41.93 -5.21
C GLY A 105 -0.15 -40.62 -4.40
N GLY A 106 0.66 -39.60 -4.69
CA GLY A 106 0.57 -38.26 -4.09
C GLY A 106 -0.01 -37.21 -5.05
N ALA A 107 -0.43 -36.06 -4.52
CA ALA A 107 -0.81 -34.87 -5.30
C ALA A 107 0.25 -34.56 -6.36
N ASP A 108 -0.18 -34.18 -7.57
CA ASP A 108 0.72 -33.86 -8.67
C ASP A 108 1.39 -32.52 -8.41
N ILE A 109 2.48 -32.54 -7.63
CA ILE A 109 3.27 -31.35 -7.27
C ILE A 109 4.27 -30.96 -8.38
N SER A 110 4.30 -31.69 -9.50
CA SER A 110 5.28 -31.47 -10.56
C SER A 110 5.17 -30.08 -11.19
N ASP A 111 3.98 -29.49 -11.18
CA ASP A 111 3.71 -28.15 -11.67
C ASP A 111 4.28 -27.03 -10.78
N LEU A 112 4.66 -27.33 -9.52
CA LEU A 112 5.14 -26.35 -8.54
C LEU A 112 6.68 -26.21 -8.50
N ASN A 113 7.43 -27.01 -9.28
CA ASN A 113 8.90 -27.08 -9.25
C ASN A 113 9.49 -27.25 -7.82
N ALA A 114 8.79 -27.99 -6.95
CA ALA A 114 9.19 -28.20 -5.55
C ALA A 114 9.37 -29.69 -5.23
N THR A 115 10.33 -30.01 -4.37
CA THR A 115 10.62 -31.37 -3.89
C THR A 115 9.71 -31.72 -2.71
N LEU A 116 8.91 -32.80 -2.84
CA LEU A 116 8.08 -33.28 -1.73
C LEU A 116 8.93 -33.74 -0.54
N GLN A 117 8.75 -33.10 0.60
CA GLN A 117 9.43 -33.48 1.85
C GLN A 117 8.58 -34.41 2.71
N GLY A 118 7.25 -34.31 2.62
CA GLY A 118 6.32 -35.14 3.38
C GLY A 118 5.02 -34.42 3.68
N SER A 119 4.30 -34.90 4.70
CA SER A 119 3.11 -34.26 5.24
C SER A 119 3.40 -33.59 6.57
N ILE A 120 2.74 -32.47 6.85
CA ILE A 120 2.75 -31.78 8.15
C ILE A 120 1.32 -31.72 8.70
N SER A 121 1.16 -32.00 9.99
CA SER A 121 -0.13 -31.98 10.69
C SER A 121 -0.36 -30.69 11.47
N LEU A 122 -1.62 -30.45 11.84
CA LEU A 122 -1.99 -29.31 12.67
C LEU A 122 -1.32 -29.39 14.06
N GLY A 123 -0.60 -28.33 14.45
CA GLY A 123 0.18 -28.26 15.68
C GLY A 123 1.58 -28.88 15.59
N GLU A 124 2.01 -29.27 14.39
CA GLU A 124 3.34 -29.84 14.15
C GLU A 124 4.39 -28.77 13.82
N THR A 125 5.65 -29.10 14.11
CA THR A 125 6.82 -28.32 13.71
C THR A 125 7.86 -29.27 13.13
N VAL A 126 8.40 -28.90 11.98
CA VAL A 126 9.42 -29.66 11.24
C VAL A 126 10.64 -28.79 10.99
N GLU A 127 11.82 -29.41 11.04
CA GLU A 127 13.10 -28.78 10.69
C GLU A 127 13.60 -29.42 9.38
N ALA A 128 14.13 -28.60 8.48
CA ALA A 128 14.70 -29.07 7.22
C ALA A 128 15.84 -28.14 6.74
N VAL A 129 16.54 -28.60 5.70
CA VAL A 129 17.63 -27.84 5.07
C VAL A 129 17.33 -27.77 3.58
N LEU A 130 17.11 -26.56 3.08
CA LEU A 130 16.91 -26.26 1.68
C LEU A 130 18.27 -26.22 0.97
N ALA A 131 18.44 -26.99 -0.10
CA ALA A 131 19.62 -26.86 -0.95
C ALA A 131 19.53 -25.59 -1.84
N PRO A 132 20.65 -25.09 -2.38
CA PRO A 132 20.62 -24.01 -3.35
C PRO A 132 19.74 -24.38 -4.57
N GLU A 133 19.00 -23.41 -5.09
CA GLU A 133 18.05 -23.56 -6.22
C GLU A 133 16.92 -24.59 -5.98
N GLU A 134 16.73 -25.06 -4.75
CA GLU A 134 15.66 -26.00 -4.40
C GLU A 134 14.44 -25.28 -3.81
N SER A 135 13.27 -25.89 -3.96
CA SER A 135 12.04 -25.54 -3.23
C SER A 135 11.52 -26.79 -2.53
N HIS A 136 11.04 -26.67 -1.30
CA HIS A 136 10.48 -27.78 -0.54
C HIS A 136 8.95 -27.69 -0.52
N ALA A 137 8.27 -28.80 -0.75
CA ALA A 137 6.82 -28.92 -0.64
C ALA A 137 6.43 -29.82 0.56
N TRP A 138 5.46 -29.38 1.34
CA TRP A 138 4.84 -30.11 2.44
C TRP A 138 3.33 -30.22 2.21
N THR A 139 2.77 -31.41 2.37
CA THR A 139 1.32 -31.61 2.25
C THR A 139 0.62 -31.39 3.58
N PHE A 140 -0.55 -30.75 3.54
CA PHE A 140 -1.42 -30.52 4.69
C PHE A 140 -2.85 -30.95 4.35
N SER A 141 -3.55 -31.63 5.26
CA SER A 141 -4.93 -32.10 5.03
C SER A 141 -5.79 -32.12 6.29
N ASP A 142 -5.41 -31.40 7.34
CA ASP A 142 -6.11 -31.40 8.63
C ASP A 142 -7.22 -30.33 8.70
N GLY A 143 -8.01 -30.18 7.64
CA GLY A 143 -9.20 -29.30 7.63
C GLY A 143 -10.52 -30.03 7.97
N PRO A 144 -11.66 -29.32 8.08
CA PRO A 144 -11.79 -27.86 8.01
C PRO A 144 -11.18 -27.16 9.23
N ALA A 145 -10.31 -26.17 9.01
CA ALA A 145 -9.59 -25.46 10.07
C ALA A 145 -9.14 -24.07 9.61
N LEU A 146 -8.94 -23.17 10.56
CA LEU A 146 -8.18 -21.93 10.35
C LEU A 146 -6.77 -22.16 10.90
N ILE A 147 -5.73 -21.87 10.13
CA ILE A 147 -4.35 -22.21 10.51
C ILE A 147 -3.40 -21.02 10.39
N ASP A 148 -2.38 -21.00 11.25
CA ASP A 148 -1.23 -20.12 11.11
C ASP A 148 -0.02 -20.96 10.68
N ILE A 149 0.76 -20.46 9.72
CA ILE A 149 1.95 -21.10 9.17
C ILE A 149 3.13 -20.16 9.41
N THR A 150 4.20 -20.66 10.00
CA THR A 150 5.41 -19.88 10.31
C THR A 150 6.63 -20.61 9.79
N VAL A 151 7.52 -19.88 9.12
CA VAL A 151 8.86 -20.34 8.74
C VAL A 151 9.89 -19.45 9.40
N GLU A 152 10.72 -20.02 10.26
CA GLU A 152 11.91 -19.36 10.79
C GLU A 152 13.12 -19.80 9.95
N GLY A 153 13.69 -18.89 9.18
CA GLY A 153 14.91 -19.14 8.42
C GLY A 153 16.18 -19.05 9.29
N GLY A 154 17.18 -19.87 8.96
CA GLY A 154 18.54 -19.68 9.47
C GLY A 154 19.17 -18.40 8.94
N ASP A 155 20.32 -17.99 9.49
CA ASP A 155 20.99 -16.70 9.18
C ASP A 155 21.23 -16.46 7.66
N ASP A 156 21.31 -17.53 6.87
CA ASP A 156 21.61 -17.51 5.44
C ASP A 156 20.36 -17.66 4.55
N LEU A 157 19.17 -17.90 5.11
CA LEU A 157 17.94 -18.14 4.35
C LEU A 157 17.01 -16.91 4.38
N ASP A 158 16.67 -16.40 3.21
CA ASP A 158 15.61 -15.41 3.00
C ASP A 158 14.35 -16.15 2.51
N ALA A 159 13.55 -16.61 3.46
CA ALA A 159 12.49 -17.55 3.17
C ALA A 159 11.35 -16.87 2.40
N ILE A 160 10.77 -17.60 1.45
CA ILE A 160 9.48 -17.32 0.85
C ILE A 160 8.55 -18.46 1.20
N LEU A 161 7.38 -18.12 1.70
CA LEU A 161 6.36 -19.06 2.15
C LEU A 161 5.11 -18.93 1.27
N GLU A 162 4.71 -20.01 0.61
CA GLU A 162 3.55 -20.07 -0.28
C GLU A 162 2.61 -21.21 0.15
N ILE A 163 1.30 -21.06 -0.03
CA ILE A 163 0.34 -22.17 0.14
C ILE A 163 -0.62 -22.26 -1.06
N TYR A 164 -0.81 -23.49 -1.54
CA TYR A 164 -1.61 -23.84 -2.69
C TYR A 164 -2.78 -24.74 -2.31
N ASP A 165 -3.89 -24.60 -3.03
CA ASP A 165 -5.08 -25.43 -2.92
C ASP A 165 -4.90 -26.82 -3.60
N PRO A 166 -5.89 -27.74 -3.49
CA PRO A 166 -5.81 -29.07 -4.10
C PRO A 166 -5.74 -29.08 -5.64
N ASP A 167 -6.10 -27.98 -6.29
CA ASP A 167 -6.00 -27.78 -7.74
C ASP A 167 -4.69 -27.05 -8.14
N ASN A 168 -3.73 -26.95 -7.21
CA ASN A 168 -2.44 -26.23 -7.32
C ASN A 168 -2.60 -24.73 -7.63
N GLN A 169 -3.71 -24.10 -7.25
CA GLN A 169 -3.84 -22.64 -7.29
C GLN A 169 -3.25 -22.04 -6.02
N LEU A 170 -2.45 -20.98 -6.17
CA LEU A 170 -1.92 -20.23 -5.04
C LEU A 170 -3.07 -19.59 -4.26
N LEU A 171 -3.14 -19.86 -2.96
CA LEU A 171 -4.08 -19.21 -2.06
C LEU A 171 -3.50 -17.90 -1.53
N THR A 172 -2.26 -17.94 -1.04
CA THR A 172 -1.55 -16.78 -0.48
C THR A 172 -0.04 -17.06 -0.37
N SER A 173 0.77 -16.01 -0.20
CA SER A 173 2.23 -16.05 -0.08
C SER A 173 2.76 -14.95 0.84
N SER A 174 3.94 -15.16 1.44
CA SER A 174 4.66 -14.20 2.29
C SER A 174 6.16 -14.19 1.98
N ASP A 175 6.72 -12.98 1.94
CA ASP A 175 8.13 -12.63 1.65
C ASP A 175 8.39 -11.24 2.27
N SER A 176 8.22 -11.16 3.59
CA SER A 176 8.08 -9.92 4.35
C SER A 176 9.33 -9.54 5.14
N SER A 177 10.21 -10.51 5.37
CA SER A 177 11.43 -10.35 6.14
C SER A 177 12.67 -10.43 5.25
N PHE A 178 13.83 -10.17 5.84
CA PHE A 178 15.12 -10.39 5.20
C PHE A 178 15.73 -11.68 5.71
N SER A 179 16.87 -12.12 5.16
CA SER A 179 17.60 -13.32 5.58
C SER A 179 17.70 -13.47 7.11
N GLY A 180 17.34 -14.65 7.61
CA GLY A 180 17.25 -14.98 9.04
C GLY A 180 16.00 -14.44 9.75
N GLY A 181 15.08 -13.84 8.99
CA GLY A 181 13.78 -13.39 9.45
C GLY A 181 12.76 -14.53 9.56
N VAL A 182 11.58 -14.16 10.06
CA VAL A 182 10.46 -15.09 10.25
C VAL A 182 9.39 -14.72 9.24
N GLU A 183 9.03 -15.66 8.37
CA GLU A 183 7.90 -15.54 7.47
C GLU A 183 6.65 -16.15 8.09
N GLN A 184 5.50 -15.48 7.90
CA GLN A 184 4.24 -15.90 8.47
C GLN A 184 3.08 -15.75 7.48
N LEU A 185 2.19 -16.74 7.50
CA LEU A 185 0.84 -16.68 6.94
C LEU A 185 -0.14 -16.92 8.08
N LEU A 186 -0.93 -15.92 8.43
CA LEU A 186 -1.87 -16.00 9.56
C LEU A 186 -3.30 -16.19 9.06
N GLY A 187 -4.09 -16.97 9.78
CA GLY A 187 -5.52 -17.11 9.53
C GLY A 187 -5.87 -17.73 8.18
N VAL A 188 -5.08 -18.67 7.67
CA VAL A 188 -5.35 -19.34 6.40
C VAL A 188 -6.57 -20.26 6.55
N ASP A 189 -7.63 -20.01 5.78
CA ASP A 189 -8.84 -20.83 5.78
C ASP A 189 -8.64 -22.11 4.97
N ILE A 190 -8.76 -23.25 5.64
CA ILE A 190 -8.72 -24.59 5.05
C ILE A 190 -10.14 -25.15 5.11
N PRO A 191 -10.95 -25.03 4.03
CA PRO A 191 -12.40 -25.31 4.07
C PRO A 191 -12.77 -26.80 4.15
N ASP A 192 -11.85 -27.71 3.84
CA ASP A 192 -12.10 -29.14 3.80
C ASP A 192 -10.84 -29.98 4.10
N ASP A 193 -10.98 -31.31 4.10
CA ASP A 193 -9.91 -32.27 4.37
C ASP A 193 -9.17 -32.71 3.09
N GLN A 194 -9.23 -31.93 2.00
CA GLN A 194 -8.42 -32.17 0.81
C GLN A 194 -6.95 -31.81 1.06
N THR A 195 -6.08 -32.14 0.10
CA THR A 195 -4.64 -31.95 0.23
C THR A 195 -4.23 -30.58 -0.28
N TYR A 196 -3.73 -29.74 0.63
CA TYR A 196 -3.10 -28.46 0.36
C TYR A 196 -1.58 -28.63 0.33
N THR A 197 -0.89 -27.75 -0.39
CA THR A 197 0.58 -27.80 -0.51
C THR A 197 1.20 -26.51 0.02
N ILE A 198 2.04 -26.63 1.04
CA ILE A 198 2.85 -25.54 1.58
C ILE A 198 4.23 -25.60 0.92
N VAL A 199 4.67 -24.52 0.30
CA VAL A 199 5.97 -24.43 -0.36
C VAL A 199 6.87 -23.46 0.40
N VAL A 200 8.11 -23.88 0.65
CA VAL A 200 9.18 -23.07 1.24
C VAL A 200 10.33 -23.02 0.26
N ARG A 201 10.79 -21.82 -0.08
CA ARG A 201 11.97 -21.60 -0.94
C ARG A 201 12.77 -20.39 -0.47
N ASP A 202 13.94 -20.19 -1.04
CA ASP A 202 14.78 -19.03 -0.77
C ASP A 202 14.61 -17.96 -1.86
N PHE A 203 14.58 -16.69 -1.48
CA PHE A 203 14.50 -15.57 -2.42
C PHE A 203 15.73 -15.51 -3.33
N PHE A 204 16.93 -15.72 -2.78
CA PHE A 204 18.19 -15.65 -3.51
C PHE A 204 18.62 -16.98 -4.16
N ASN A 205 17.91 -18.06 -3.89
CA ASN A 205 18.25 -19.44 -4.25
C ASN A 205 19.56 -19.97 -3.63
N ASP A 206 20.02 -19.39 -2.53
CA ASP A 206 21.22 -19.82 -1.81
C ASP A 206 20.95 -21.04 -0.91
N GLY A 207 19.71 -21.18 -0.44
CA GLY A 207 19.30 -22.25 0.47
C GLY A 207 19.69 -21.97 1.94
N GLY A 208 19.40 -22.91 2.83
CA GLY A 208 19.63 -22.73 4.26
C GLY A 208 18.77 -23.64 5.13
N ASP A 209 19.04 -23.66 6.43
CA ASP A 209 18.17 -24.33 7.40
C ASP A 209 16.90 -23.51 7.66
N TYR A 210 15.80 -24.20 7.93
CA TYR A 210 14.57 -23.56 8.38
C TYR A 210 13.76 -24.46 9.32
N THR A 211 12.90 -23.81 10.10
CA THR A 211 11.88 -24.45 10.94
C THR A 211 10.51 -24.03 10.45
N LEU A 212 9.67 -25.00 10.04
CA LEU A 212 8.29 -24.78 9.61
C LEU A 212 7.32 -25.26 10.70
N THR A 213 6.42 -24.39 11.13
CA THR A 213 5.36 -24.69 12.10
C THR A 213 3.99 -24.45 11.49
N VAL A 214 3.07 -25.39 11.67
CA VAL A 214 1.64 -25.22 11.37
C VAL A 214 0.87 -25.33 12.68
N SER A 215 0.06 -24.33 13.01
CA SER A 215 -0.70 -24.32 14.27
C SER A 215 -2.17 -23.99 14.03
N GLU A 216 -3.04 -24.46 14.94
CA GLU A 216 -4.45 -24.05 14.93
C GLU A 216 -4.47 -22.55 15.18
N SER A 217 -4.92 -21.81 14.17
CA SER A 217 -5.22 -20.40 14.36
C SER A 217 -6.42 -20.36 15.31
N THR A 218 -6.30 -19.62 16.40
CA THR A 218 -7.37 -19.56 17.41
C THR A 218 -8.57 -18.71 16.97
N GLY A 219 -8.80 -18.60 15.66
CA GLY A 219 -9.54 -17.49 15.06
C GLY A 219 -8.72 -16.20 15.09
N VAL A 220 -7.44 -16.28 15.45
CA VAL A 220 -6.52 -15.14 15.54
C VAL A 220 -5.89 -14.97 14.17
N GLY A 221 -6.72 -14.63 13.18
CA GLY A 221 -6.41 -13.45 12.38
C GLY A 221 -6.69 -12.24 13.27
N GLU A 222 -5.93 -12.09 14.35
CA GLU A 222 -6.01 -10.97 15.30
C GLU A 222 -4.60 -10.59 15.79
N ALA A 223 -3.79 -10.02 14.90
CA ALA A 223 -3.62 -8.58 15.10
C ALA A 223 -4.99 -8.02 14.74
N GLY A 224 -5.87 -7.80 15.74
CA GLY A 224 -7.24 -7.39 15.45
C GLY A 224 -7.16 -6.18 14.55
N THR A 225 -7.93 -6.11 13.45
CA THR A 225 -7.78 -5.09 12.39
C THR A 225 -7.12 -3.83 12.94
N GLN A 226 -5.86 -3.62 12.56
CA GLN A 226 -5.01 -2.62 13.16
C GLN A 226 -5.49 -1.26 12.65
N VAL A 227 -6.12 -0.47 13.53
CA VAL A 227 -6.60 0.87 13.18
C VAL A 227 -5.75 1.92 13.88
N PHE A 228 -5.20 2.84 13.10
CA PHE A 228 -4.50 4.00 13.63
C PHE A 228 -5.40 5.22 13.55
N VAL A 229 -5.78 5.79 14.70
CA VAL A 229 -6.52 7.05 14.76
C VAL A 229 -5.55 8.18 15.03
N PHE A 230 -5.23 8.95 13.99
CA PHE A 230 -4.45 10.16 14.09
C PHE A 230 -5.36 11.35 14.36
N VAL A 231 -5.22 11.93 15.56
CA VAL A 231 -5.93 13.12 16.03
C VAL A 231 -5.03 14.32 15.79
N ASP A 232 -5.32 15.04 14.71
CA ASP A 232 -4.56 16.19 14.24
C ASP A 232 -5.15 17.48 14.84
N ASP A 233 -4.80 17.74 16.10
CA ASP A 233 -5.35 18.80 16.94
C ASP A 233 -4.35 19.94 17.24
N ASP A 234 -3.22 19.99 16.55
CA ASP A 234 -2.16 20.97 16.76
C ASP A 234 -2.29 22.24 15.90
N GLY A 235 -3.27 22.24 14.99
CA GLY A 235 -3.69 23.40 14.20
C GLY A 235 -4.43 24.50 14.98
N VAL A 236 -5.01 25.44 14.25
CA VAL A 236 -5.81 26.53 14.83
C VAL A 236 -7.27 26.10 14.93
N PRO A 237 -7.91 26.13 16.12
CA PRO A 237 -9.32 25.79 16.23
C PRO A 237 -10.18 26.85 15.53
N LEU A 238 -11.11 26.39 14.69
CA LEU A 238 -12.08 27.23 13.99
C LEU A 238 -13.19 27.71 14.93
N SER A 239 -13.53 26.91 15.94
CA SER A 239 -14.55 27.26 16.93
C SER A 239 -14.10 26.97 18.37
N SER A 240 -14.59 25.91 18.99
CA SER A 240 -14.26 25.53 20.37
C SER A 240 -13.01 24.66 20.49
N GLY A 241 -12.50 24.07 19.40
CA GLY A 241 -11.38 23.13 19.48
C GLY A 241 -11.85 21.77 19.98
N PHE A 242 -12.26 20.90 19.08
CA PHE A 242 -12.67 19.53 19.36
C PHE A 242 -12.35 18.61 18.18
N THR A 243 -12.28 17.32 18.47
CA THR A 243 -12.08 16.25 17.48
C THR A 243 -13.21 15.23 17.61
N SER A 244 -13.30 14.31 16.66
CA SER A 244 -14.31 13.26 16.58
C SER A 244 -13.85 11.93 17.20
N VAL A 245 -12.68 11.90 17.85
CA VAL A 245 -12.04 10.68 18.34
C VAL A 245 -12.93 9.88 19.30
N ASP A 246 -13.63 10.52 20.24
CA ASP A 246 -14.48 9.82 21.21
C ASP A 246 -15.65 9.09 20.52
N GLU A 247 -16.29 9.75 19.54
CA GLU A 247 -17.37 9.18 18.73
C GLU A 247 -16.87 8.04 17.83
N ILE A 248 -15.70 8.21 17.20
CA ILE A 248 -15.08 7.19 16.34
C ILE A 248 -14.75 5.95 17.16
N LEU A 249 -14.02 6.09 18.27
CA LEU A 249 -13.66 4.98 19.14
C LEU A 249 -14.87 4.26 19.73
N GLY A 250 -15.95 4.99 20.01
CA GLY A 250 -17.20 4.39 20.52
C GLY A 250 -17.95 3.54 19.49
N LEU A 251 -17.59 3.62 18.21
CA LEU A 251 -18.25 2.92 17.10
C LEU A 251 -17.35 1.87 16.42
N LEU A 252 -16.05 1.88 16.67
CA LEU A 252 -15.16 0.82 16.20
C LEU A 252 -15.47 -0.51 16.91
N PRO A 253 -15.45 -1.66 16.21
CA PRO A 253 -15.63 -2.96 16.82
C PRO A 253 -14.63 -3.24 17.95
N GLU A 254 -15.08 -3.92 19.02
CA GLU A 254 -14.22 -4.26 20.17
C GLU A 254 -13.04 -5.19 19.82
N ASN A 255 -13.09 -5.83 18.65
CA ASN A 255 -12.08 -6.75 18.16
C ASN A 255 -11.01 -6.08 17.27
N PHE A 256 -11.08 -4.76 17.08
CA PHE A 256 -10.02 -4.00 16.40
C PHE A 256 -8.94 -3.62 17.41
N ASP A 257 -7.67 -3.72 17.03
CA ASP A 257 -6.57 -3.15 17.81
C ASP A 257 -6.37 -1.69 17.40
N VAL A 258 -6.81 -0.77 18.27
CA VAL A 258 -6.85 0.65 17.95
C VAL A 258 -5.73 1.39 18.66
N THR A 259 -4.83 1.98 17.88
CA THR A 259 -3.85 2.94 18.38
C THR A 259 -4.34 4.36 18.16
N VAL A 260 -4.29 5.19 19.20
CA VAL A 260 -4.65 6.61 19.12
C VAL A 260 -3.38 7.43 19.29
N TRP A 261 -3.16 8.37 18.38
CA TRP A 261 -2.05 9.30 18.41
C TRP A 261 -2.56 10.72 18.29
N THR A 262 -2.27 11.57 19.27
CA THR A 262 -2.77 12.95 19.31
C THR A 262 -1.61 13.92 19.12
N ALA A 263 -1.60 14.71 18.06
CA ALA A 263 -0.50 15.59 17.69
C ALA A 263 -0.06 16.51 18.85
N SER A 264 -1.02 17.12 19.54
CA SER A 264 -0.75 18.02 20.68
C SER A 264 -0.17 17.33 21.92
N VAL A 265 -0.29 16.00 22.03
CA VAL A 265 0.15 15.19 23.18
C VAL A 265 1.40 14.40 22.87
N ASP A 266 1.41 13.70 21.73
CA ASP A 266 2.41 12.72 21.32
C ASP A 266 3.46 13.32 20.37
N GLY A 267 3.14 14.46 19.74
CA GLY A 267 3.99 15.12 18.75
C GLY A 267 3.73 14.65 17.32
N PRO A 268 4.59 15.01 16.36
CA PRO A 268 4.42 14.63 14.96
C PRO A 268 4.59 13.13 14.74
N LEU A 269 3.97 12.65 13.67
CA LEU A 269 4.13 11.30 13.15
C LEU A 269 5.59 11.04 12.73
N GLN A 270 6.01 9.80 12.87
CA GLN A 270 7.34 9.32 12.52
C GLN A 270 7.27 8.43 11.28
N GLU A 271 8.32 8.47 10.46
CA GLU A 271 8.43 7.65 9.26
C GLU A 271 8.25 6.15 9.58
N GLY A 272 7.49 5.45 8.74
CA GLY A 272 7.23 4.02 8.86
C GLY A 272 6.22 3.61 9.93
N MET A 273 5.76 4.53 10.79
CA MET A 273 4.88 4.16 11.91
C MET A 273 3.50 3.65 11.50
N LEU A 274 3.07 3.95 10.28
CA LEU A 274 1.73 3.62 9.77
C LEU A 274 1.71 2.33 8.94
N LEU A 275 2.86 1.75 8.60
CA LEU A 275 2.97 0.68 7.61
C LEU A 275 2.26 -0.62 8.01
N ASP A 276 2.07 -0.85 9.31
CA ASP A 276 1.46 -2.07 9.85
C ASP A 276 -0.05 -1.92 10.12
N TYR A 277 -0.68 -0.82 9.69
CA TYR A 277 -2.10 -0.55 9.95
C TYR A 277 -2.99 -0.79 8.74
N ASP A 278 -4.07 -1.53 8.95
CA ASP A 278 -5.08 -1.82 7.93
C ASP A 278 -5.91 -0.58 7.56
N LEU A 279 -6.09 0.35 8.50
CA LEU A 279 -6.80 1.60 8.28
C LEU A 279 -6.20 2.73 9.11
N VAL A 280 -5.93 3.84 8.44
CA VAL A 280 -5.64 5.12 9.11
C VAL A 280 -6.90 5.98 9.12
N ILE A 281 -7.29 6.46 10.30
CA ILE A 281 -8.33 7.47 10.47
C ILE A 281 -7.65 8.79 10.83
N TRP A 282 -7.70 9.77 9.93
CA TRP A 282 -7.15 11.10 10.14
C TRP A 282 -8.27 12.07 10.52
N ASP A 283 -8.32 12.43 11.80
CA ASP A 283 -9.34 13.31 12.37
C ASP A 283 -8.75 14.65 12.77
N SER A 284 -9.05 15.67 11.97
CA SER A 284 -8.69 17.07 12.24
C SER A 284 -9.76 17.82 13.03
N GLY A 285 -10.93 17.22 13.28
CA GLY A 285 -12.00 17.86 14.05
C GLY A 285 -12.41 19.23 13.49
N ASP A 286 -12.47 20.24 14.37
CA ASP A 286 -12.65 21.64 13.99
C ASP A 286 -11.34 22.45 13.94
N TYR A 287 -10.19 21.80 13.83
CA TYR A 287 -8.89 22.45 13.65
C TYR A 287 -8.61 22.69 12.17
N GLN A 288 -7.86 23.75 11.90
CA GLN A 288 -7.31 24.04 10.58
C GLN A 288 -5.79 24.21 10.71
N ASN A 289 -5.04 23.42 9.95
CA ASN A 289 -3.61 23.59 9.78
C ASN A 289 -3.35 24.31 8.44
N ALA A 290 -2.70 25.47 8.49
CA ALA A 290 -2.44 26.30 7.31
C ALA A 290 -1.26 25.79 6.46
N GLU A 291 -0.36 24.98 7.03
CA GLU A 291 0.75 24.35 6.29
C GLU A 291 0.21 23.24 5.38
N GLY A 292 -0.82 22.56 5.86
CA GLY A 292 -1.62 21.62 5.11
C GLY A 292 -0.82 20.51 4.46
N PHE A 293 -0.84 20.43 3.12
CA PHE A 293 -0.07 19.42 2.37
C PHE A 293 1.44 19.45 2.64
N PHE A 294 1.99 20.58 3.09
CA PHE A 294 3.42 20.72 3.39
C PHE A 294 3.78 20.39 4.83
N ASP A 295 2.80 19.99 5.63
CA ASP A 295 2.99 19.56 7.02
C ASP A 295 3.80 18.25 7.10
N GLU A 296 4.59 18.09 8.16
CA GLU A 296 5.46 16.92 8.33
C GLU A 296 4.67 15.62 8.51
N ASP A 297 3.47 15.67 9.09
CA ASP A 297 2.59 14.52 9.28
C ASP A 297 1.97 14.08 7.96
N THR A 298 1.67 15.03 7.06
CA THR A 298 1.14 14.73 5.73
C THR A 298 2.12 13.87 4.93
N ALA A 299 3.43 14.09 5.06
CA ALA A 299 4.43 13.30 4.34
C ALA A 299 4.43 11.81 4.79
N VAL A 300 4.25 11.55 6.09
CA VAL A 300 4.16 10.19 6.63
C VAL A 300 2.87 9.50 6.13
N ILE A 301 1.76 10.22 6.12
CA ILE A 301 0.48 9.71 5.62
C ILE A 301 0.56 9.42 4.12
N LEU A 302 1.18 10.29 3.31
CA LEU A 302 1.38 10.02 1.89
C LEU A 302 2.24 8.78 1.65
N SER A 303 3.28 8.55 2.46
CA SER A 303 4.07 7.33 2.37
C SER A 303 3.24 6.07 2.69
N TYR A 304 2.30 6.16 3.63
CA TYR A 304 1.34 5.09 3.90
C TYR A 304 0.41 4.85 2.72
N LEU A 305 -0.07 5.93 2.09
CA LEU A 305 -0.92 5.83 0.92
C LEU A 305 -0.18 5.24 -0.28
N ASP A 306 1.07 5.62 -0.52
CA ASP A 306 1.91 5.07 -1.60
C ASP A 306 2.17 3.56 -1.41
N ALA A 307 2.13 3.06 -0.18
CA ALA A 307 2.20 1.63 0.13
C ALA A 307 0.86 0.89 -0.11
N GLY A 308 -0.22 1.61 -0.43
CA GLY A 308 -1.57 1.08 -0.67
C GLY A 308 -2.45 1.03 0.57
N GLY A 309 -2.11 1.78 1.62
CA GLY A 309 -2.90 1.84 2.84
C GLY A 309 -4.26 2.52 2.66
N ASP A 310 -5.27 2.05 3.37
CA ASP A 310 -6.64 2.59 3.34
C ASP A 310 -6.79 3.74 4.35
N ILE A 311 -7.50 4.81 3.96
CA ILE A 311 -7.63 6.00 4.81
C ILE A 311 -9.05 6.55 4.89
N PHE A 312 -9.45 6.93 6.10
CA PHE A 312 -10.62 7.75 6.35
C PHE A 312 -10.21 9.10 6.94
N ILE A 313 -10.45 10.19 6.21
CA ILE A 313 -10.14 11.56 6.60
C ILE A 313 -11.43 12.28 7.00
N THR A 314 -11.44 12.93 8.15
CA THR A 314 -12.59 13.72 8.61
C THR A 314 -12.18 15.03 9.30
N GLY A 315 -13.02 16.05 9.14
CA GLY A 315 -12.90 17.33 9.83
C GLY A 315 -13.56 18.46 9.07
N SER A 316 -13.71 19.61 9.72
CA SER A 316 -14.19 20.84 9.11
C SER A 316 -13.24 21.32 8.01
N ALA A 317 -11.93 21.23 8.24
CA ALA A 317 -10.91 21.63 7.29
C ALA A 317 -9.75 20.62 7.33
N PRO A 318 -9.93 19.42 6.74
CA PRO A 318 -8.89 18.40 6.75
C PRO A 318 -7.54 18.95 6.33
N THR A 319 -6.50 18.64 7.10
CA THR A 319 -5.18 19.25 6.97
C THR A 319 -4.63 19.18 5.55
N LEU A 320 -4.91 18.12 4.79
CA LEU A 320 -4.52 18.00 3.38
C LEU A 320 -4.90 19.22 2.49
N PHE A 321 -5.87 20.04 2.90
CA PHE A 321 -6.31 21.22 2.15
C PHE A 321 -5.65 22.55 2.57
N GLY A 322 -4.94 22.63 3.70
CA GLY A 322 -4.23 23.83 4.14
C GLY A 322 -5.12 25.06 4.39
N ASP A 323 -4.62 26.25 3.99
CA ASP A 323 -5.33 27.54 4.08
C ASP A 323 -6.37 27.72 2.96
N ALA A 324 -7.35 26.81 2.91
CA ALA A 324 -8.44 26.84 1.96
C ALA A 324 -9.66 27.63 2.48
N ASP A 325 -10.50 28.07 1.54
CA ASP A 325 -11.70 28.86 1.84
C ASP A 325 -12.71 28.04 2.67
N LEU A 326 -13.20 28.67 3.74
CA LEU A 326 -14.21 28.09 4.62
C LEU A 326 -15.57 28.74 4.35
N ALA A 327 -16.63 27.95 4.47
CA ALA A 327 -18.00 28.41 4.40
C ALA A 327 -18.89 27.72 5.44
N PRO A 328 -19.94 28.37 5.96
CA PRO A 328 -20.86 27.76 6.90
C PRO A 328 -21.55 26.52 6.32
N ILE A 329 -21.57 25.43 7.08
CA ILE A 329 -22.30 24.19 6.80
C ILE A 329 -23.18 23.82 8.01
N SER A 330 -24.44 23.48 7.76
CA SER A 330 -25.42 23.14 8.78
C SER A 330 -26.19 21.85 8.48
N ASP A 331 -26.11 21.37 7.25
CA ASP A 331 -26.80 20.18 6.80
C ASP A 331 -26.06 19.51 5.64
N LEU A 332 -26.28 18.21 5.49
CA LEU A 332 -25.80 17.38 4.40
C LEU A 332 -27.00 16.82 3.63
N GLU A 333 -26.85 16.66 2.33
CA GLU A 333 -27.77 15.90 1.49
C GLU A 333 -27.10 14.57 1.12
N VAL A 334 -27.79 13.45 1.39
CA VAL A 334 -27.36 12.11 0.94
C VAL A 334 -27.33 12.09 -0.58
N ALA A 335 -26.18 11.76 -1.16
CA ALA A 335 -25.98 11.67 -2.60
C ALA A 335 -25.25 10.38 -2.97
N GLY A 336 -24.95 10.20 -4.26
CA GLY A 336 -24.18 9.06 -4.76
C GLY A 336 -25.02 7.83 -5.09
N GLU A 337 -24.35 6.83 -5.65
CA GLU A 337 -24.94 5.58 -6.12
C GLU A 337 -24.24 4.33 -5.56
N ASP A 338 -23.16 4.48 -4.77
CA ASP A 338 -22.45 3.35 -4.16
C ASP A 338 -23.36 2.68 -3.12
N PRO A 339 -23.76 1.41 -3.33
CA PRO A 339 -24.77 0.74 -2.51
C PRO A 339 -24.28 0.41 -1.10
N VAL A 340 -22.98 0.38 -0.85
CA VAL A 340 -22.40 0.12 0.48
C VAL A 340 -22.35 1.42 1.26
N LEU A 341 -21.79 2.49 0.68
CA LEU A 341 -21.62 3.77 1.37
C LEU A 341 -22.96 4.41 1.79
N ILE A 342 -24.00 4.24 0.98
CA ILE A 342 -25.34 4.80 1.26
C ILE A 342 -26.30 3.76 1.87
N SER A 343 -25.82 2.58 2.25
CA SER A 343 -26.66 1.54 2.85
C SER A 343 -27.38 2.08 4.10
N GLY A 344 -28.69 1.88 4.18
CA GLY A 344 -29.52 2.41 5.27
C GLY A 344 -29.88 3.90 5.18
N LEU A 345 -29.42 4.62 4.15
CA LEU A 345 -29.78 6.00 3.85
C LEU A 345 -30.60 6.08 2.55
N ASN A 346 -31.41 7.14 2.40
CA ASN A 346 -32.09 7.40 1.12
C ASN A 346 -31.46 8.62 0.45
N VAL A 347 -31.14 8.48 -0.84
CA VAL A 347 -30.66 9.60 -1.67
C VAL A 347 -31.66 10.75 -1.63
N GLY A 348 -31.16 11.97 -1.38
CA GLY A 348 -31.93 13.20 -1.22
C GLY A 348 -32.43 13.46 0.21
N ASP A 349 -32.19 12.56 1.17
CA ASP A 349 -32.45 12.84 2.58
C ASP A 349 -31.52 13.96 3.08
N ILE A 350 -32.07 14.86 3.89
CA ILE A 350 -31.31 15.96 4.49
C ILE A 350 -30.97 15.59 5.94
N ILE A 351 -29.68 15.49 6.22
CA ILE A 351 -29.13 15.25 7.55
C ILE A 351 -28.78 16.60 8.16
N GLN A 352 -29.43 16.96 9.26
CA GLN A 352 -29.09 18.17 10.01
C GLN A 352 -27.89 17.90 10.91
N LEU A 353 -26.88 18.78 10.86
CA LEU A 353 -25.78 18.76 11.81
C LEU A 353 -26.25 19.26 13.17
N ASP A 354 -25.51 18.94 14.23
CA ASP A 354 -25.84 19.36 15.60
C ASP A 354 -25.73 20.90 15.79
N GLN A 355 -24.89 21.55 14.99
CA GLN A 355 -24.77 23.01 14.86
C GLN A 355 -24.24 23.41 13.47
N THR A 356 -24.05 24.72 13.27
CA THR A 356 -23.38 25.23 12.07
C THR A 356 -21.87 25.28 12.30
N TYR A 357 -21.12 24.71 11.37
CA TYR A 357 -19.66 24.70 11.36
C TYR A 357 -19.14 25.58 10.23
N ASP A 358 -17.98 26.21 10.42
CA ASP A 358 -17.18 26.66 9.29
C ASP A 358 -16.40 25.45 8.79
N ALA A 359 -16.64 25.06 7.54
CA ALA A 359 -16.00 23.92 6.91
C ALA A 359 -15.54 24.28 5.51
N ILE A 360 -14.58 23.53 5.00
CA ILE A 360 -14.00 23.80 3.70
C ILE A 360 -15.05 23.82 2.59
N LEU A 361 -14.90 24.78 1.69
CA LEU A 361 -15.70 24.90 0.50
C LEU A 361 -14.85 24.57 -0.71
N THR A 362 -15.01 23.35 -1.19
CA THR A 362 -14.29 22.88 -2.37
C THR A 362 -15.24 22.56 -3.52
N ASP A 363 -14.71 22.64 -4.73
CA ASP A 363 -15.35 22.23 -5.98
C ASP A 363 -14.61 21.00 -6.53
N LEU A 364 -14.42 19.98 -5.66
CA LEU A 364 -13.69 18.74 -6.00
C LEU A 364 -14.33 17.98 -7.17
N LEU A 365 -15.62 18.17 -7.45
CA LEU A 365 -16.31 17.57 -8.60
C LEU A 365 -16.45 18.56 -9.76
N GLY A 366 -15.38 19.28 -10.10
CA GLY A 366 -15.29 19.97 -11.38
C GLY A 366 -15.55 19.02 -12.58
N GLU A 367 -15.63 19.55 -13.80
CA GLU A 367 -16.01 18.81 -15.03
C GLU A 367 -15.18 17.55 -15.34
N ASP A 368 -14.09 17.30 -14.61
CA ASP A 368 -13.19 16.15 -14.70
C ASP A 368 -13.17 15.34 -13.38
N THR A 369 -14.34 14.87 -12.92
CA THR A 369 -14.39 13.87 -11.84
C THR A 369 -13.61 12.64 -12.30
N GLU A 370 -12.59 12.24 -11.54
CA GLU A 370 -11.84 11.02 -11.83
C GLU A 370 -12.80 9.83 -11.89
N GLU A 371 -12.59 8.94 -12.87
CA GLU A 371 -13.50 7.83 -13.19
C GLU A 371 -13.80 6.91 -11.98
N ASN A 372 -12.98 6.98 -10.92
CA ASN A 372 -13.06 6.15 -9.72
C ASN A 372 -13.44 6.91 -8.44
N SER A 373 -13.99 8.12 -8.55
CA SER A 373 -14.46 8.90 -7.41
C SER A 373 -15.99 8.83 -7.26
N THR A 374 -16.49 8.68 -6.03
CA THR A 374 -17.94 8.69 -5.75
C THR A 374 -18.26 9.64 -4.61
N GLY A 375 -18.97 10.73 -4.91
CA GLY A 375 -19.55 11.61 -3.89
C GLY A 375 -20.76 10.94 -3.23
N PHE A 376 -20.77 10.85 -1.90
CA PHE A 376 -21.89 10.28 -1.12
C PHE A 376 -22.58 11.30 -0.21
N PHE A 377 -21.98 12.48 0.00
CA PHE A 377 -22.65 13.63 0.62
C PHE A 377 -22.40 14.91 -0.15
N LEU A 378 -23.45 15.72 -0.26
CA LEU A 378 -23.37 17.11 -0.70
C LEU A 378 -23.70 18.04 0.49
N ARG A 379 -23.25 19.28 0.41
CA ARG A 379 -23.72 20.37 1.27
C ARG A 379 -25.22 20.56 1.07
N GLY A 380 -25.97 20.48 2.15
CA GLY A 380 -27.43 20.56 2.13
C GLY A 380 -27.97 21.96 1.77
N PRO A 381 -29.29 22.09 1.60
CA PRO A 381 -29.93 23.32 1.13
C PRO A 381 -29.88 24.49 2.12
N ALA A 382 -29.61 24.25 3.41
CA ALA A 382 -29.44 25.33 4.39
C ALA A 382 -27.99 25.84 4.48
N SER A 383 -27.05 25.12 3.90
CA SER A 383 -25.62 25.42 3.92
C SER A 383 -25.20 26.38 2.81
N GLU A 384 -24.16 27.18 3.05
CA GLU A 384 -23.53 27.96 1.97
C GLU A 384 -22.92 27.00 0.94
N GLY A 385 -22.86 27.34 -0.35
CA GLY A 385 -22.36 26.39 -1.36
C GLY A 385 -23.15 25.08 -1.46
N SER A 386 -24.46 25.12 -1.21
CA SER A 386 -25.36 23.97 -1.37
C SER A 386 -25.16 23.26 -2.72
N GLY A 387 -25.08 21.93 -2.67
CA GLY A 387 -24.82 21.08 -3.83
C GLY A 387 -23.33 20.77 -4.06
N ASN A 388 -22.40 21.48 -3.42
CA ASN A 388 -20.99 21.11 -3.42
C ASN A 388 -20.77 19.83 -2.61
N VAL A 389 -19.70 19.09 -2.90
CA VAL A 389 -19.37 17.88 -2.15
C VAL A 389 -19.01 18.18 -0.71
N ALA A 390 -19.50 17.32 0.17
CA ALA A 390 -19.14 17.27 1.58
C ALA A 390 -18.59 15.89 2.00
N GLY A 391 -18.83 14.84 1.21
CA GLY A 391 -18.28 13.50 1.44
C GLY A 391 -18.03 12.78 0.13
N ILE A 392 -16.82 12.24 -0.05
CA ILE A 392 -16.36 11.60 -1.28
C ILE A 392 -15.46 10.41 -0.97
N SER A 393 -15.55 9.38 -1.80
CA SER A 393 -14.65 8.23 -1.78
C SER A 393 -13.87 8.11 -3.08
N PHE A 394 -12.72 7.45 -3.00
CA PHE A 394 -11.81 7.17 -4.12
C PHE A 394 -11.32 5.74 -4.04
N ILE A 395 -11.24 5.07 -5.18
CA ILE A 395 -10.54 3.79 -5.32
C ILE A 395 -9.40 3.98 -6.32
N GLU A 396 -8.17 3.85 -5.86
CA GLU A 396 -6.98 3.92 -6.70
C GLU A 396 -6.35 2.54 -6.88
N GLN A 397 -5.89 2.25 -8.10
CA GLN A 397 -5.10 1.06 -8.39
C GLN A 397 -3.61 1.41 -8.20
N VAL A 398 -3.02 0.84 -7.16
CA VAL A 398 -1.61 0.96 -6.81
C VAL A 398 -0.88 -0.37 -7.08
N PRO A 399 0.46 -0.40 -7.16
CA PRO A 399 1.20 -1.64 -7.41
C PRO A 399 0.93 -2.75 -6.38
N SER A 400 0.60 -2.39 -5.14
CA SER A 400 0.29 -3.31 -4.04
C SER A 400 -1.18 -3.78 -4.03
N GLY A 401 -2.07 -3.20 -4.85
CA GLY A 401 -3.48 -3.58 -4.89
C GLY A 401 -4.44 -2.41 -5.08
N GLU A 402 -5.64 -2.55 -4.54
CA GLU A 402 -6.64 -1.46 -4.50
C GLU A 402 -6.49 -0.68 -3.21
N GLN A 403 -6.24 0.61 -3.33
CA GLN A 403 -6.28 1.55 -2.23
C GLN A 403 -7.65 2.23 -2.18
N ARG A 404 -8.20 2.37 -0.97
CA ARG A 404 -9.49 3.01 -0.72
C ARG A 404 -9.31 4.23 0.16
N SER A 405 -9.99 5.31 -0.19
CA SER A 405 -9.95 6.55 0.57
C SER A 405 -11.35 7.13 0.73
N ILE A 406 -11.66 7.62 1.93
CA ILE A 406 -12.87 8.38 2.22
C ILE A 406 -12.46 9.74 2.79
N ILE A 407 -13.04 10.82 2.27
CA ILE A 407 -12.89 12.17 2.81
C ILE A 407 -14.26 12.71 3.17
N LEU A 408 -14.43 13.07 4.45
CA LEU A 408 -15.61 13.73 4.98
C LEU A 408 -15.24 15.15 5.44
N MET A 409 -15.72 16.16 4.71
CA MET A 409 -15.45 17.58 4.94
C MET A 409 -16.41 18.20 5.97
N VAL A 410 -16.71 17.42 7.00
CA VAL A 410 -17.30 17.84 8.27
C VAL A 410 -16.68 16.97 9.37
N PRO A 411 -16.60 17.47 10.62
CA PRO A 411 -16.24 16.62 11.75
C PRO A 411 -17.24 15.47 11.87
N PHE A 412 -16.76 14.24 11.99
CA PHE A 412 -17.63 13.07 12.12
C PHE A 412 -18.57 13.18 13.33
N ALA A 413 -18.10 13.79 14.43
CA ALA A 413 -18.91 14.08 15.61
C ALA A 413 -20.08 15.07 15.37
N ALA A 414 -20.05 15.86 14.28
CA ALA A 414 -21.15 16.77 13.92
C ALA A 414 -22.41 16.05 13.43
N LEU A 415 -22.27 14.79 13.00
CA LEU A 415 -23.39 13.97 12.52
C LEU A 415 -24.29 13.52 13.68
N PRO A 416 -25.61 13.37 13.47
CA PRO A 416 -26.47 12.71 14.45
C PRO A 416 -26.00 11.28 14.78
N ALA A 417 -26.12 10.85 16.04
CA ALA A 417 -25.57 9.57 16.50
C ALA A 417 -26.08 8.33 15.72
N ASP A 418 -27.33 8.34 15.28
CA ASP A 418 -27.90 7.30 14.42
C ASP A 418 -27.25 7.28 13.03
N ILE A 419 -26.95 8.45 12.48
CA ILE A 419 -26.20 8.59 11.23
C ILE A 419 -24.74 8.17 11.43
N GLN A 420 -24.07 8.57 12.51
CA GLN A 420 -22.70 8.15 12.82
C GLN A 420 -22.59 6.62 12.83
N THR A 421 -23.53 5.94 13.51
CA THR A 421 -23.55 4.47 13.58
C THR A 421 -23.72 3.83 12.20
N ILE A 422 -24.61 4.36 11.36
CA ILE A 422 -24.81 3.87 9.99
C ILE A 422 -23.54 4.08 9.16
N MET A 423 -23.00 5.30 9.18
CA MET A 423 -21.85 5.66 8.36
C MET A 423 -20.59 4.89 8.74
N MET A 424 -20.30 4.72 10.04
CA MET A 424 -19.13 3.95 10.45
C MET A 424 -19.22 2.49 9.97
N ASN A 425 -20.38 1.84 10.11
CA ASN A 425 -20.57 0.49 9.59
C ASN A 425 -20.40 0.43 8.06
N ASN A 426 -20.97 1.41 7.34
CA ASN A 426 -20.83 1.48 5.88
C ASN A 426 -19.38 1.68 5.46
N PHE A 427 -18.63 2.55 6.13
CA PHE A 427 -17.22 2.81 5.86
C PHE A 427 -16.38 1.57 6.11
N LEU A 428 -16.49 0.94 7.28
CA LEU A 428 -15.73 -0.28 7.59
C LEU A 428 -16.06 -1.43 6.63
N THR A 429 -17.32 -1.55 6.20
CA THR A 429 -17.74 -2.53 5.17
C THR A 429 -17.14 -2.19 3.81
N TRP A 430 -17.12 -0.91 3.44
CA TRP A 430 -16.59 -0.44 2.16
C TRP A 430 -15.06 -0.59 2.07
N PHE A 431 -14.34 -0.42 3.18
CA PHE A 431 -12.93 -0.79 3.31
C PHE A 431 -12.70 -2.31 3.32
N GLY A 432 -13.76 -3.13 3.50
CA GLY A 432 -13.65 -4.58 3.56
C GLY A 432 -13.20 -5.13 4.92
N LEU A 433 -13.22 -4.29 5.97
CA LEU A 433 -12.75 -4.65 7.32
C LEU A 433 -13.81 -5.41 8.13
N ILE A 434 -15.08 -5.29 7.74
CA ILE A 434 -16.19 -6.06 8.31
C ILE A 434 -17.13 -6.57 7.22
N SER A 435 -17.87 -7.64 7.52
CA SER A 435 -18.91 -8.16 6.62
C SER A 435 -20.17 -7.30 6.65
N GLY A 436 -20.65 -6.87 5.47
CA GLY A 436 -21.86 -6.08 5.27
C GLY A 436 -23.20 -6.81 5.34
#